data_AF-A0A534ZR93-F1
#
_entry.id   AF-A0A534ZR93-F1
#
_cell.length_a   1.000
_cell.length_b   1.000
_cell.length_c   1.000
_cell.angle_alpha   90.00
_cell.angle_beta   90.00
_cell.angle_gamma   90.00
#
_symmetry.space_group_name_H-M   'P 1'
#
loop_
_entity.id
_entity.type
_entity.pdbx_description
1 polymer ?
#
loop_
_entity_poly.entity_id
_entity_poly.type
_entity_poly.pdbx_seq_one_letter_code
_entity_poly.pdbx_strand_id
1 'polypeptide(L)'
;MGLARKAGFEPTNREFLITHTHAHLDVMVDAKAVQVPGGIGIDTKAKGVTEEPTADGTGKDYQVGVCPDPCLSELHTHDPDGILHSESKVANQKPAKLGQFFTEWGVRLDSQCVGEFCSSNTPIAVYVNGQKVSGNPADIELKSHLEIAVIIGKPPDQIPSSWEFLGNQP
;
A
#
# COMPACT_ATOMS: atom_id res chain seq x y z
N MET A 1 13.13 8.41 3.42
CA MET A 1 12.56 8.84 2.11
C MET A 1 13.35 8.43 0.84
N GLY A 2 14.30 7.48 0.88
CA GLY A 2 15.01 7.05 -0.34
C GLY A 2 14.17 6.19 -1.28
N LEU A 3 13.40 5.25 -0.73
CA LEU A 3 12.56 4.32 -1.50
C LEU A 3 11.37 5.04 -2.17
N ALA A 4 10.75 6.02 -1.51
CA ALA A 4 9.76 6.91 -2.12
C ALA A 4 10.29 7.58 -3.42
N ARG A 5 11.49 8.15 -3.37
CA ARG A 5 12.13 8.74 -4.56
C ARG A 5 12.43 7.69 -5.64
N LYS A 6 12.83 6.49 -5.23
CA LYS A 6 13.04 5.35 -6.15
C LYS A 6 11.73 4.89 -6.80
N ALA A 7 10.60 4.98 -6.10
CA ALA A 7 9.26 4.71 -6.60
C ALA A 7 8.72 5.83 -7.52
N GLY A 8 9.48 6.92 -7.67
CA GLY A 8 9.16 8.03 -8.57
C GLY A 8 8.37 9.16 -7.91
N PHE A 9 8.21 9.14 -6.59
CA PHE A 9 7.51 10.20 -5.86
C PHE A 9 8.46 11.32 -5.43
N GLU A 10 7.89 12.51 -5.25
CA GLU A 10 8.55 13.65 -4.61
C GLU A 10 8.03 13.76 -3.16
N PRO A 11 8.81 13.33 -2.16
CA PRO A 11 8.37 13.41 -0.77
C PRO A 11 7.99 14.82 -0.34
N THR A 12 6.97 14.91 0.51
CA THR A 12 6.42 16.13 1.07
C THR A 12 6.63 16.18 2.58
N ASN A 13 6.32 17.32 3.20
CA ASN A 13 6.44 17.50 4.65
C ASN A 13 5.12 17.38 5.42
N ARG A 14 4.04 17.00 4.73
CA ARG A 14 2.68 16.83 5.25
C ARG A 14 1.79 16.17 4.20
N GLU A 15 0.64 15.68 4.66
CA GLU A 15 -0.47 15.20 3.84
C GLU A 15 -1.11 16.29 2.98
N PHE A 16 -1.68 15.87 1.84
CA PHE A 16 -2.37 16.77 0.90
C PHE A 16 -3.66 16.14 0.39
N LEU A 17 -4.74 16.93 0.42
CA LEU A 17 -6.09 16.45 0.13
C LEU A 17 -6.62 16.86 -1.26
N ILE A 18 -5.75 17.33 -2.18
CA ILE A 18 -6.22 17.81 -3.49
C ILE A 18 -6.61 16.64 -4.39
N THR A 19 -5.74 15.63 -4.49
CA THR A 19 -6.10 14.30 -4.98
C THR A 19 -5.78 13.35 -3.85
N HIS A 20 -6.81 12.72 -3.30
CA HIS A 20 -6.72 11.82 -2.17
C HIS A 20 -7.62 10.63 -2.47
N THR A 21 -7.04 9.43 -2.54
CA THR A 21 -7.79 8.19 -2.74
C THR A 21 -7.24 7.11 -1.83
N HIS A 22 -8.13 6.24 -1.35
CA HIS A 22 -7.74 5.03 -0.65
C HIS A 22 -7.92 3.78 -1.52
N ALA A 23 -7.02 2.82 -1.39
CA ALA A 23 -7.20 1.44 -1.82
C ALA A 23 -6.81 0.52 -0.66
N HIS A 24 -7.25 -0.74 -0.67
CA HIS A 24 -6.88 -1.72 0.34
C HIS A 24 -6.08 -2.86 -0.29
N LEU A 25 -5.09 -3.37 0.44
CA LEU A 25 -4.18 -4.43 0.00
C LEU A 25 -4.12 -5.57 1.01
N ASP A 26 -4.65 -6.72 0.60
CA ASP A 26 -4.38 -8.00 1.24
C ASP A 26 -3.17 -8.68 0.60
N VAL A 27 -2.27 -9.21 1.44
CA VAL A 27 -1.24 -10.16 1.02
C VAL A 27 -1.46 -11.47 1.75
N MET A 28 -1.45 -12.59 1.02
CA MET A 28 -1.62 -13.92 1.60
C MET A 28 -0.59 -14.90 1.09
N VAL A 29 -0.04 -15.71 2.00
CA VAL A 29 0.85 -16.84 1.69
C VAL A 29 0.22 -18.12 2.23
N ASP A 30 -0.07 -19.06 1.34
CA ASP A 30 -0.72 -20.34 1.66
C ASP A 30 -1.98 -20.19 2.52
N ALA A 31 -2.89 -19.31 2.06
CA ALA A 31 -4.15 -18.94 2.70
C ALA A 31 -4.01 -18.25 4.07
N LYS A 32 -2.81 -17.83 4.47
CA LYS A 32 -2.58 -17.05 5.68
C LYS A 32 -2.29 -15.60 5.33
N ALA A 33 -2.96 -14.68 6.01
CA ALA A 33 -2.71 -13.26 5.87
C ALA A 33 -1.26 -12.92 6.27
N VAL A 34 -0.64 -12.07 5.47
CA VAL A 34 0.63 -11.40 5.73
C VAL A 34 0.33 -9.93 5.90
N GLN A 35 0.73 -9.39 7.04
CA GLN A 35 0.51 -8.00 7.39
C GLN A 35 1.25 -7.08 6.41
N VAL A 36 0.53 -6.10 5.87
CA VAL A 36 1.12 -4.92 5.23
C VAL A 36 1.51 -3.97 6.36
N PRO A 37 2.79 -3.64 6.58
CA PRO A 37 3.20 -2.79 7.70
C PRO A 37 2.70 -1.35 7.56
N GLY A 38 2.27 -0.75 8.67
CA GLY A 38 2.13 0.70 8.78
C GLY A 38 3.49 1.42 8.69
N GLY A 39 3.46 2.69 8.27
CA GLY A 39 4.65 3.52 8.13
C GLY A 39 5.44 3.34 6.83
N ILE A 40 4.98 2.52 5.88
CA ILE A 40 5.53 2.53 4.52
C ILE A 40 5.27 3.90 3.91
N GLY A 41 6.31 4.49 3.31
CA GLY A 41 6.26 5.85 2.78
C GLY A 41 6.35 6.97 3.83
N ILE A 42 6.53 6.64 5.11
CA ILE A 42 6.68 7.62 6.19
C ILE A 42 8.08 7.55 6.79
N ASP A 43 8.73 8.70 6.98
CA ASP A 43 9.92 8.80 7.85
C ASP A 43 9.46 8.79 9.31
N THR A 44 9.27 7.59 9.86
CA THR A 44 8.70 7.35 11.20
C THR A 44 9.51 7.92 12.36
N LYS A 45 10.69 8.50 12.10
CA LYS A 45 11.54 9.16 13.10
C LYS A 45 11.65 10.67 12.88
N ALA A 46 11.00 11.21 11.85
CA ALA A 46 10.99 12.63 11.59
C ALA A 46 10.24 13.40 12.68
N LYS A 47 10.69 14.63 12.96
CA LYS A 47 9.93 15.57 13.77
C LYS A 47 8.63 15.90 13.05
N GLY A 48 7.49 15.78 13.74
CA GLY A 48 6.17 15.96 13.15
C GLY A 48 5.44 14.65 12.85
N VAL A 49 6.08 13.50 13.01
CA VAL A 49 5.42 12.18 12.98
C VAL A 49 5.23 11.67 14.40
N THR A 50 4.02 11.22 14.71
CA THR A 50 3.68 10.55 15.98
C THR A 50 3.31 9.10 15.72
N GLU A 51 3.53 8.23 16.71
CA GLU A 51 3.16 6.81 16.64
C GLU A 51 2.35 6.42 17.86
N GLU A 52 1.26 5.66 17.65
CA GLU A 52 0.46 5.06 18.71
C GLU A 52 0.29 3.54 18.43
N PRO A 53 0.22 2.68 19.44
CA PRO A 53 -0.11 1.27 19.23
C PRO A 53 -1.52 1.14 18.65
N THR A 54 -1.70 0.22 17.69
CA THR A 54 -3.04 -0.11 17.18
C THR A 54 -3.89 -0.73 18.29
N ALA A 55 -5.21 -0.54 18.23
CA ALA A 55 -6.14 -1.02 19.28
C ALA A 55 -6.11 -2.55 19.46
N ASP A 56 -5.80 -3.29 18.40
CA ASP A 56 -5.66 -4.75 18.39
C ASP A 56 -4.24 -5.23 18.76
N GLY A 57 -3.28 -4.32 18.93
CA GLY A 57 -1.89 -4.60 19.27
C GLY A 57 -1.05 -5.22 18.15
N THR A 58 -1.52 -5.22 16.90
CA THR A 58 -0.82 -5.81 15.75
C THR A 58 0.29 -4.91 15.18
N GLY A 59 0.30 -3.61 15.54
CA GLY A 59 1.36 -2.71 15.13
C GLY A 59 1.22 -1.31 15.70
N LYS A 60 1.59 -0.33 14.86
CA LYS A 60 1.53 1.08 15.18
C LYS A 60 0.80 1.83 14.08
N ASP A 61 0.02 2.81 14.48
CA ASP A 61 -0.54 3.86 13.64
C ASP A 61 0.39 5.07 13.69
N TYR A 62 0.87 5.50 12.51
CA TYR A 62 1.74 6.66 12.34
C TYR A 62 0.95 7.84 11.81
N GLN A 63 0.86 8.93 12.57
CA GLN A 63 0.17 10.15 12.15
C GLN A 63 1.18 11.22 11.72
N VAL A 64 0.93 11.91 10.60
CA VAL A 64 1.86 12.88 10.02
C VAL A 64 1.32 14.29 10.12
N GLY A 65 1.92 15.10 11.00
CA GLY A 65 1.68 16.53 11.09
C GLY A 65 2.50 17.31 10.05
N VAL A 66 3.08 18.43 10.48
CA VAL A 66 4.01 19.21 9.65
C VAL A 66 5.44 18.92 10.06
N CYS A 67 6.20 18.36 9.14
CA CYS A 67 7.62 18.11 9.30
C CYS A 67 8.47 19.33 8.89
N PRO A 68 9.66 19.53 9.50
CA PRO A 68 10.61 20.55 9.08
C PRO A 68 11.26 20.23 7.73
N ASP A 69 11.43 18.94 7.44
CA ASP A 69 11.96 18.38 6.19
C ASP A 69 10.94 17.39 5.59
N PRO A 70 11.03 17.05 4.29
CA PRO A 70 10.14 16.04 3.70
C PRO A 70 10.23 14.69 4.41
N CYS A 71 9.09 14.21 4.90
CA CYS A 71 8.94 13.03 5.76
C CYS A 71 7.84 12.07 5.29
N LEU A 72 7.13 12.41 4.22
CA LEU A 72 5.96 11.67 3.73
C LEU A 72 6.07 11.46 2.23
N SER A 73 5.76 10.27 1.75
CA SER A 73 5.56 10.00 0.33
C SER A 73 4.11 10.24 -0.05
N GLU A 74 3.83 10.55 -1.32
CA GLU A 74 2.46 10.63 -1.83
C GLU A 74 1.70 9.30 -1.70
N LEU A 75 2.42 8.17 -1.56
CA LEU A 75 1.85 6.85 -1.39
C LEU A 75 2.35 6.22 -0.09
N HIS A 76 1.45 6.00 0.87
CA HIS A 76 1.83 5.57 2.23
C HIS A 76 0.76 4.73 2.93
N THR A 77 1.12 4.18 4.08
CA THR A 77 0.23 3.46 5.02
C THR A 77 0.37 4.08 6.40
N HIS A 78 -0.73 4.41 7.06
CA HIS A 78 -0.72 4.89 8.44
C HIS A 78 -0.48 3.74 9.43
N ASP A 79 -1.26 2.68 9.30
CA ASP A 79 -1.27 1.56 10.21
C ASP A 79 -1.16 0.22 9.42
N PRO A 80 -1.15 -0.94 10.09
CA PRO A 80 -0.94 -2.22 9.45
C PRO A 80 -2.23 -2.89 8.92
N ASP A 81 -3.30 -2.15 8.68
CA ASP A 81 -4.57 -2.69 8.16
C ASP A 81 -4.53 -3.00 6.66
N GLY A 82 -3.61 -2.40 5.90
CA GLY A 82 -3.48 -2.59 4.46
C GLY A 82 -4.07 -1.45 3.61
N ILE A 83 -4.59 -0.38 4.23
CA ILE A 83 -5.05 0.81 3.53
C ILE A 83 -3.85 1.57 2.94
N LEU A 84 -3.87 1.70 1.63
CA LEU A 84 -2.95 2.49 0.83
C LEU A 84 -3.53 3.88 0.62
N HIS A 85 -2.88 4.88 1.19
CA HIS A 85 -3.20 6.29 0.98
C HIS A 85 -2.43 6.80 -0.23
N SER A 86 -3.13 7.38 -1.19
CA SER A 86 -2.52 8.10 -2.31
C SER A 86 -2.96 9.56 -2.28
N GLU A 87 -2.03 10.44 -1.94
CA GLU A 87 -2.27 11.84 -1.62
C GLU A 87 -1.34 12.78 -2.36
N SER A 88 -1.88 13.87 -2.89
CA SER A 88 -1.13 14.79 -3.71
C SER A 88 -1.60 16.23 -3.66
N LYS A 89 -0.64 17.12 -3.92
CA LYS A 89 -0.84 18.56 -4.17
C LYS A 89 -1.27 18.88 -5.61
N VAL A 90 -1.27 17.89 -6.52
CA VAL A 90 -1.55 18.08 -7.95
C VAL A 90 -2.96 17.61 -8.27
N ALA A 91 -3.80 18.51 -8.79
CA ALA A 91 -5.13 18.13 -9.26
C ALA A 91 -5.05 17.22 -10.49
N ASN A 92 -5.91 16.19 -10.54
CA ASN A 92 -5.96 15.20 -11.62
C ASN A 92 -4.62 14.47 -11.83
N GLN A 93 -3.85 14.22 -10.76
CA GLN A 93 -2.67 13.38 -10.87
C GLN A 93 -3.05 11.99 -11.39
N LYS A 94 -2.15 11.39 -12.17
CA LYS A 94 -2.31 9.98 -12.54
C LYS A 94 -2.30 9.12 -11.27
N PRO A 95 -3.18 8.11 -11.16
CA PRO A 95 -3.15 7.20 -10.02
C PRO A 95 -1.77 6.60 -9.82
N ALA A 96 -1.35 6.49 -8.56
CA ALA A 96 -0.20 5.69 -8.20
C ALA A 96 -0.41 4.23 -8.63
N LYS A 97 0.67 3.48 -8.77
CA LYS A 97 0.63 2.06 -9.12
C LYS A 97 1.05 1.17 -7.95
N LEU A 98 0.51 -0.05 -7.92
CA LEU A 98 0.88 -1.05 -6.92
C LEU A 98 2.40 -1.34 -6.91
N GLY A 99 3.06 -1.33 -8.08
CA GLY A 99 4.51 -1.48 -8.15
C GLY A 99 5.31 -0.35 -7.48
N GLN A 100 4.75 0.86 -7.46
CA GLN A 100 5.36 1.98 -6.75
C GLN A 100 5.27 1.77 -5.23
N PHE A 101 4.11 1.30 -4.74
CA PHE A 101 3.95 0.93 -3.32
C PHE A 101 4.95 -0.15 -2.90
N PHE A 102 5.05 -1.23 -3.68
CA PHE A 102 6.00 -2.31 -3.41
C PHE A 102 7.47 -1.83 -3.46
N THR A 103 7.77 -0.85 -4.32
CA THR A 103 9.09 -0.20 -4.33
C THR A 103 9.36 0.58 -3.04
N GLU A 104 8.36 1.27 -2.48
CA GLU A 104 8.45 1.94 -1.17
C GLU A 104 8.62 0.97 -0.02
N TRP A 105 7.90 -0.14 -0.07
CA TRP A 105 8.02 -1.25 0.89
C TRP A 105 9.38 -1.97 0.77
N GLY A 106 10.07 -1.84 -0.36
CA GLY A 106 11.31 -2.57 -0.64
C GLY A 106 11.07 -4.05 -0.96
N VAL A 107 9.85 -4.41 -1.35
CA VAL A 107 9.44 -5.75 -1.75
C VAL A 107 9.36 -5.80 -3.27
N ARG A 108 9.95 -6.82 -3.89
CA ARG A 108 9.88 -6.99 -5.35
C ARG A 108 8.43 -7.27 -5.78
N LEU A 109 7.96 -6.59 -6.82
CA LEU A 109 6.71 -6.92 -7.50
C LEU A 109 6.90 -6.79 -9.01
N ASP A 110 6.73 -7.89 -9.72
CA ASP A 110 6.67 -7.92 -11.18
C ASP A 110 5.79 -9.07 -11.67
N SER A 111 5.75 -9.33 -12.98
CA SER A 111 4.94 -10.38 -13.57
C SER A 111 5.32 -11.81 -13.17
N GLN A 112 6.47 -12.00 -12.50
CA GLN A 112 7.00 -13.31 -12.12
C GLN A 112 7.22 -13.46 -10.61
N CYS A 113 7.38 -12.35 -9.89
CA CYS A 113 7.82 -12.35 -8.51
C CYS A 113 6.96 -11.47 -7.59
N VAL A 114 6.72 -11.96 -6.39
CA VAL A 114 6.31 -11.16 -5.22
C VAL A 114 7.30 -11.45 -4.09
N GLY A 115 8.09 -10.45 -3.68
CA GLY A 115 9.17 -10.63 -2.71
C GLY A 115 10.16 -11.70 -3.16
N GLU A 116 10.34 -12.73 -2.32
CA GLU A 116 11.17 -13.90 -2.61
C GLU A 116 10.46 -14.99 -3.43
N PHE A 117 9.13 -14.91 -3.56
CA PHE A 117 8.34 -15.88 -4.29
C PHE A 117 8.44 -15.60 -5.80
N CYS A 118 9.38 -16.29 -6.44
CA CYS A 118 9.66 -16.18 -7.88
C CYS A 118 9.58 -17.52 -8.62
N SER A 119 9.34 -18.61 -7.89
CA SER A 119 9.37 -19.96 -8.43
C SER A 119 8.11 -20.24 -9.25
N SER A 120 8.25 -20.88 -10.41
CA SER A 120 7.11 -21.38 -11.18
C SER A 120 6.25 -22.40 -10.43
N ASN A 121 6.78 -22.99 -9.36
CA ASN A 121 6.06 -23.94 -8.51
C ASN A 121 5.26 -23.26 -7.38
N THR A 122 5.45 -21.95 -7.17
CA THR A 122 4.65 -21.15 -6.24
C THR A 122 3.67 -20.32 -7.06
N PRO A 123 2.41 -20.75 -7.21
CA PRO A 123 1.44 -19.98 -7.98
C PRO A 123 1.21 -18.62 -7.32
N ILE A 124 1.21 -17.57 -8.13
CA ILE A 124 0.87 -16.20 -7.71
C ILE A 124 -0.36 -15.77 -8.50
N ALA A 125 -1.34 -15.21 -7.81
CA ALA A 125 -2.52 -14.64 -8.41
C ALA A 125 -2.84 -13.31 -7.73
N VAL A 126 -3.17 -12.30 -8.53
CA VAL A 126 -3.62 -11.00 -8.04
C VAL A 126 -5.07 -10.81 -8.44
N TYR A 127 -5.85 -10.25 -7.52
CA TYR A 127 -7.26 -9.98 -7.69
C TYR A 127 -7.53 -8.49 -7.42
N VAL A 128 -8.47 -7.92 -8.17
CA VAL A 128 -9.01 -6.58 -7.92
C VAL A 128 -10.52 -6.74 -7.78
N ASN A 129 -11.07 -6.35 -6.63
CA ASN A 129 -12.48 -6.50 -6.27
C ASN A 129 -12.99 -7.94 -6.47
N GLY A 130 -12.18 -8.92 -6.05
CA GLY A 130 -12.48 -10.35 -6.16
C GLY A 130 -12.31 -10.94 -7.57
N GLN A 131 -11.99 -10.12 -8.57
CA GLN A 131 -11.77 -10.58 -9.94
C GLN A 131 -10.28 -10.79 -10.21
N LYS A 132 -9.92 -11.98 -10.68
CA LYS A 132 -8.53 -12.29 -11.02
C LYS A 132 -8.07 -11.42 -12.19
N VAL A 133 -6.97 -10.70 -12.01
CA VAL A 133 -6.34 -9.91 -13.07
C VAL A 133 -5.19 -10.65 -13.73
N SER A 134 -4.84 -10.24 -14.94
CA SER A 134 -3.73 -10.79 -15.72
C SER A 134 -2.73 -9.68 -16.07
N GLY A 135 -1.52 -10.05 -16.49
CA GLY A 135 -0.44 -9.11 -16.77
C GLY A 135 0.44 -8.86 -15.56
N ASN A 136 1.22 -7.78 -15.61
CA ASN A 136 2.13 -7.41 -14.54
C ASN A 136 1.35 -6.73 -13.39
N PRO A 137 1.30 -7.30 -12.17
CA PRO A 137 0.59 -6.70 -11.05
C PRO A 137 1.18 -5.35 -10.64
N ALA A 138 2.45 -5.08 -10.95
CA ALA A 138 3.06 -3.77 -10.70
C ALA A 138 2.38 -2.63 -11.47
N ASP A 139 1.61 -2.93 -12.53
CA ASP A 139 0.92 -1.93 -13.35
C ASP A 139 -0.50 -1.60 -12.89
N ILE A 140 -1.01 -2.24 -11.83
CA ILE A 140 -2.33 -1.95 -11.26
C ILE A 140 -2.36 -0.51 -10.74
N GLU A 141 -3.26 0.30 -11.30
CA GLU A 141 -3.53 1.67 -10.85
C GLU A 141 -4.37 1.65 -9.56
N LEU A 142 -3.87 2.31 -8.51
CA LEU A 142 -4.52 2.45 -7.22
C LEU A 142 -5.60 3.54 -7.32
N LYS A 143 -6.80 3.12 -7.68
CA LYS A 143 -7.99 3.98 -7.71
C LYS A 143 -8.70 3.91 -6.37
N SER A 144 -9.53 4.93 -6.14
CA SER A 144 -10.46 4.98 -5.01
C SER A 144 -11.24 3.67 -4.85
N HIS A 145 -11.23 3.17 -3.62
CA HIS A 145 -11.96 2.02 -3.08
C HIS A 145 -11.74 0.71 -3.84
N LEU A 146 -10.53 0.51 -4.36
CA LEU A 146 -10.13 -0.81 -4.82
C LEU A 146 -9.79 -1.71 -3.65
N GLU A 147 -10.29 -2.94 -3.71
CA GLU A 147 -9.80 -4.07 -2.95
C GLU A 147 -8.79 -4.84 -3.79
N ILE A 148 -7.56 -4.99 -3.32
CA ILE A 148 -6.50 -5.73 -4.02
C ILE A 148 -6.05 -6.90 -3.15
N ALA A 149 -6.06 -8.12 -3.70
CA ALA A 149 -5.53 -9.28 -3.00
C ALA A 149 -4.38 -9.92 -3.79
N VAL A 150 -3.20 -10.00 -3.17
CA VAL A 150 -2.02 -10.70 -3.67
C VAL A 150 -1.93 -12.07 -3.00
N ILE A 151 -2.23 -13.12 -3.74
CA ILE A 151 -2.30 -14.49 -3.25
C ILE A 151 -1.07 -15.27 -3.75
N ILE A 152 -0.31 -15.83 -2.82
CA ILE A 152 0.92 -16.59 -3.05
C ILE A 152 0.72 -18.01 -2.51
N GLY A 153 0.94 -19.02 -3.36
CA GLY A 153 0.75 -20.41 -2.98
C GLY A 153 -0.72 -20.83 -2.94
N LYS A 154 -1.12 -21.59 -1.91
CA LYS A 154 -2.51 -22.06 -1.76
C LYS A 154 -3.46 -20.86 -1.57
N PRO A 155 -4.57 -20.74 -2.34
CA PRO A 155 -5.54 -19.66 -2.15
C PRO A 155 -6.39 -19.88 -0.89
N PRO A 156 -6.93 -18.80 -0.29
CA PRO A 156 -7.96 -18.89 0.74
C PRO A 156 -9.28 -19.45 0.18
N ASP A 157 -10.18 -19.89 1.06
CA ASP A 157 -11.50 -20.38 0.66
C ASP A 157 -12.37 -19.27 0.03
N GLN A 158 -12.15 -18.03 0.46
CA GLN A 158 -12.79 -16.84 -0.09
C GLN A 158 -11.72 -15.81 -0.47
N ILE A 159 -11.77 -15.34 -1.71
CA ILE A 159 -10.92 -14.26 -2.19
C ILE A 159 -11.50 -12.93 -1.70
N PRO A 160 -10.69 -12.03 -1.11
CA PRO A 160 -11.13 -10.68 -0.76
C PRO A 160 -11.69 -9.93 -1.98
N SER A 161 -12.83 -9.28 -1.81
CA SER A 161 -13.53 -8.59 -2.89
C SER A 161 -14.00 -7.18 -2.55
N SER A 162 -13.89 -6.78 -1.29
CA SER A 162 -14.35 -5.49 -0.78
C SER A 162 -13.75 -5.23 0.59
N TRP A 163 -13.40 -3.97 0.83
CA TRP A 163 -13.02 -3.46 2.14
C TRP A 163 -14.01 -2.40 2.61
N GLU A 164 -14.28 -2.36 3.92
CA GLU A 164 -15.16 -1.37 4.54
C GLU A 164 -14.35 -0.10 4.86
N PHE A 165 -14.21 0.79 3.88
CA PHE A 165 -13.59 2.11 4.08
C PHE A 165 -14.44 2.96 5.03
N LEU A 166 -13.82 3.58 6.04
CA LEU A 166 -14.55 4.26 7.10
C LEU A 166 -15.04 5.64 6.63
N GLY A 167 -16.36 5.86 6.71
CA GLY A 167 -16.98 7.17 6.48
C GLY A 167 -16.89 7.68 5.04
N ASN A 168 -16.60 8.97 4.86
CA ASN A 168 -16.42 9.60 3.55
C ASN A 168 -14.95 9.53 3.07
N GLN A 169 -14.17 8.54 3.52
CA GLN A 169 -12.84 8.30 2.96
C GLN A 169 -12.99 8.18 1.43
N PRO A 170 -12.34 9.04 0.64
CA PRO A 170 -12.45 9.01 -0.82
C PRO A 170 -11.66 7.87 -1.44
#